data_AF-A0A660N9W8-F1
#
_entry.id   AF-A0A660N9W8-F1
#
_cell.length_a   1.000
_cell.length_b   1.000
_cell.length_c   1.000
_cell.angle_alpha   90.00
_cell.angle_beta   90.00
_cell.angle_gamma   90.00
#
_symmetry.space_group_name_H-M   'P 1'
#
loop_
_entity.id
_entity.type
_entity.pdbx_description
1 polymer ?
#
loop_
_entity_poly.entity_id
_entity_poly.type
_entity_poly.pdbx_seq_one_letter_code
_entity_poly.pdbx_strand_id
1 'polypeptide(L)'
;QLKDALLLRNGVNLLENLHSANHETTVDFKQMGDTFEPVFKKDVRYRYLGWYNSTIAHFQAAALDAIRTWHAGEQHLTLSADEVSVDAAIAAMMQVFCSPNKQEIAHLGQITHAATYAHAEFRPIVETELPKNSSEVYSFLYGGGWPCGVMKYWYNSGLQTVNPHLYHLAKQEFAAYPEFIRNQF
;
A
#
# COMPACT_ATOMS: atom_id res chain seq x y z
N GLN A 1 -17.67 10.73 -7.57
CA GLN A 1 -16.62 10.85 -8.61
C GLN A 1 -15.30 11.38 -8.05
N LEU A 2 -15.14 12.67 -7.67
CA LEU A 2 -13.86 13.16 -7.12
C LEU A 2 -13.50 12.50 -5.76
N LYS A 3 -14.47 12.37 -4.85
CA LYS A 3 -14.26 11.73 -3.54
C LYS A 3 -13.82 10.27 -3.68
N ASP A 4 -14.48 9.51 -4.53
CA ASP A 4 -14.17 8.09 -4.75
C ASP A 4 -12.77 7.91 -5.33
N ALA A 5 -12.36 8.79 -6.25
CA ALA A 5 -11.00 8.79 -6.79
C ALA A 5 -9.93 9.07 -5.72
N LEU A 6 -10.20 9.97 -4.76
CA LEU A 6 -9.30 10.25 -3.64
C LEU A 6 -9.17 9.07 -2.67
N LEU A 7 -10.28 8.38 -2.40
CA LEU A 7 -10.27 7.18 -1.55
C LEU A 7 -9.50 6.04 -2.25
N LEU A 8 -9.77 5.81 -3.54
CA LEU A 8 -9.07 4.79 -4.32
C LEU A 8 -7.57 5.04 -4.42
N ARG A 9 -7.15 6.32 -4.51
CA ARG A 9 -5.71 6.68 -4.52
C ARG A 9 -4.96 6.10 -3.33
N ASN A 10 -5.61 5.95 -2.17
CA ASN A 10 -4.97 5.39 -0.98
C ASN A 10 -4.87 3.86 -0.99
N GLY A 11 -5.51 3.18 -1.94
CA GLY A 11 -5.56 1.73 -2.03
C GLY A 11 -4.82 1.14 -3.23
N VAL A 12 -4.73 1.87 -4.35
CA VAL A 12 -4.20 1.33 -5.61
C VAL A 12 -2.79 0.77 -5.44
N ASN A 13 -1.85 1.55 -4.88
CA ASN A 13 -0.47 1.10 -4.77
C ASN A 13 -0.32 -0.05 -3.76
N LEU A 14 -1.11 -0.06 -2.68
CA LEU A 14 -1.16 -1.20 -1.77
C LEU A 14 -1.60 -2.47 -2.50
N LEU A 15 -2.73 -2.40 -3.21
CA LEU A 15 -3.29 -3.52 -3.94
C LEU A 15 -2.33 -4.01 -5.04
N GLU A 16 -1.77 -3.10 -5.82
CA GLU A 16 -0.79 -3.43 -6.87
C GLU A 16 0.37 -4.24 -6.31
N ASN A 17 0.99 -3.77 -5.22
CA ASN A 17 2.12 -4.46 -4.63
C ASN A 17 1.73 -5.78 -3.94
N LEU A 18 0.56 -5.85 -3.29
CA LEU A 18 0.08 -7.09 -2.67
C LEU A 18 -0.23 -8.20 -3.70
N HIS A 19 -0.46 -7.83 -4.97
CA HIS A 19 -0.67 -8.75 -6.08
C HIS A 19 0.59 -8.96 -6.94
N SER A 20 1.73 -8.40 -6.55
CA SER A 20 3.00 -8.64 -7.24
C SER A 20 3.42 -10.11 -7.16
N ALA A 21 4.07 -10.60 -8.21
CA ALA A 21 4.64 -11.94 -8.24
C ALA A 21 6.01 -11.98 -7.54
N ASN A 22 6.54 -13.17 -7.26
CA ASN A 22 7.87 -13.34 -6.64
C ASN A 22 9.05 -13.06 -7.59
N HIS A 23 8.78 -12.75 -8.85
CA HIS A 23 9.77 -12.31 -9.82
C HIS A 23 9.73 -10.79 -10.00
N GLU A 24 10.86 -10.23 -10.40
CA GLU A 24 11.01 -8.80 -10.69
C GLU A 24 10.25 -8.35 -11.95
N THR A 25 10.35 -7.06 -12.24
CA THR A 25 9.74 -6.42 -13.41
C THR A 25 10.20 -7.09 -14.72
N THR A 26 9.26 -7.33 -15.65
CA THR A 26 9.61 -7.79 -17.01
C THR A 26 10.25 -6.65 -17.79
N VAL A 27 11.45 -6.87 -18.35
CA VAL A 27 12.22 -5.86 -19.09
C VAL A 27 12.33 -6.14 -20.58
N ASP A 28 12.11 -7.39 -20.99
CA ASP A 28 12.14 -7.80 -22.40
C ASP A 28 11.33 -9.10 -22.59
N PHE A 29 11.16 -9.54 -23.82
CA PHE A 29 10.62 -10.85 -24.17
C PHE A 29 11.58 -11.58 -25.11
N LYS A 30 11.89 -12.83 -24.81
CA LYS A 30 12.74 -13.67 -25.65
C LYS A 30 11.91 -14.74 -26.33
N GLN A 31 12.08 -14.90 -27.65
CA GLN A 31 11.49 -16.01 -28.37
C GLN A 31 12.18 -17.33 -28.00
N MET A 32 11.39 -18.31 -27.61
CA MET A 32 11.80 -19.66 -27.22
C MET A 32 10.95 -20.67 -28.01
N GLY A 33 11.43 -21.03 -29.22
CA GLY A 33 10.64 -21.82 -30.16
C GLY A 33 9.45 -21.03 -30.69
N ASP A 34 8.24 -21.55 -30.49
CA ASP A 34 6.98 -20.94 -30.92
C ASP A 34 6.34 -20.02 -29.87
N THR A 35 6.98 -19.86 -28.69
CA THR A 35 6.48 -19.00 -27.61
C THR A 35 7.43 -17.84 -27.31
N PHE A 36 6.90 -16.79 -26.69
CA PHE A 36 7.69 -15.72 -26.09
C PHE A 36 7.69 -15.89 -24.58
N GLU A 37 8.88 -15.88 -23.97
CA GLU A 37 9.07 -15.93 -22.53
C GLU A 37 9.53 -14.56 -22.02
N PRO A 38 9.02 -14.09 -20.87
CA PRO A 38 9.45 -12.82 -20.28
C PRO A 38 10.89 -12.91 -19.76
N VAL A 39 11.67 -11.86 -20.00
CA VAL A 39 12.98 -11.63 -19.38
C VAL A 39 12.80 -10.66 -18.24
N PHE A 40 13.11 -11.10 -17.02
CA PHE A 40 12.96 -10.26 -15.83
C PHE A 40 14.22 -9.45 -15.53
N LYS A 41 14.03 -8.27 -14.94
CA LYS A 41 15.10 -7.50 -14.31
C LYS A 41 15.80 -8.38 -13.28
N LYS A 42 17.13 -8.35 -13.27
CA LYS A 42 17.90 -9.10 -12.27
C LYS A 42 17.67 -8.50 -10.88
N ASP A 43 17.23 -9.32 -9.93
CA ASP A 43 17.19 -8.94 -8.52
C ASP A 43 18.62 -8.91 -7.94
N VAL A 44 19.20 -7.71 -7.92
CA VAL A 44 20.56 -7.50 -7.41
C VAL A 44 20.54 -7.55 -5.89
N ARG A 45 21.26 -8.54 -5.32
CA ARG A 45 21.38 -8.80 -3.87
C ARG A 45 20.09 -9.29 -3.20
N TYR A 46 19.17 -9.92 -3.93
CA TYR A 46 17.94 -10.52 -3.39
C TYR A 46 17.05 -9.52 -2.63
N ARG A 47 17.07 -8.25 -3.04
CA ARG A 47 16.34 -7.19 -2.34
C ARG A 47 14.85 -7.36 -2.55
N TYR A 48 14.44 -7.59 -3.79
CA TYR A 48 13.04 -7.78 -4.14
C TYR A 48 12.50 -9.06 -3.53
N LEU A 49 13.20 -10.19 -3.70
CA LEU A 49 12.74 -11.47 -3.17
C LEU A 49 12.69 -11.47 -1.63
N GLY A 50 13.66 -10.84 -0.96
CA GLY A 50 13.66 -10.68 0.49
C GLY A 50 12.43 -9.90 0.98
N TRP A 51 12.13 -8.78 0.32
CA TRP A 51 10.94 -7.97 0.58
C TRP A 51 9.63 -8.70 0.29
N TYR A 52 9.53 -9.36 -0.87
CA TYR A 52 8.36 -10.13 -1.27
C TYR A 52 8.03 -11.18 -0.19
N ASN A 53 9.04 -11.92 0.27
CA ASN A 53 8.88 -12.96 1.27
C ASN A 53 8.49 -12.42 2.66
N SER A 54 8.94 -11.22 3.04
CA SER A 54 8.64 -10.66 4.36
C SER A 54 7.22 -10.11 4.50
N THR A 55 6.52 -9.85 3.39
CA THR A 55 5.22 -9.16 3.43
C THR A 55 4.21 -9.74 2.45
N ILE A 56 4.51 -9.72 1.15
CA ILE A 56 3.54 -10.07 0.09
C ILE A 56 3.21 -11.56 0.11
N ALA A 57 4.22 -12.42 0.25
CA ALA A 57 4.01 -13.87 0.29
C ALA A 57 3.07 -14.28 1.42
N HIS A 58 3.22 -13.67 2.60
CA HIS A 58 2.36 -13.94 3.76
C HIS A 58 0.91 -13.50 3.51
N PHE A 59 0.70 -12.32 2.92
CA PHE A 59 -0.64 -11.85 2.55
C PHE A 59 -1.30 -12.79 1.55
N GLN A 60 -0.61 -13.14 0.47
CA GLN A 60 -1.14 -14.01 -0.58
C GLN A 60 -1.45 -15.41 -0.05
N ALA A 61 -0.60 -15.96 0.82
CA ALA A 61 -0.84 -17.24 1.46
C ALA A 61 -2.09 -17.21 2.35
N ALA A 62 -2.26 -16.18 3.18
CA ALA A 62 -3.43 -16.03 4.05
C ALA A 62 -4.73 -15.84 3.24
N ALA A 63 -4.69 -15.06 2.15
CA ALA A 63 -5.83 -14.89 1.26
C ALA A 63 -6.23 -16.21 0.60
N LEU A 64 -5.25 -16.98 0.12
CA LEU A 64 -5.50 -18.28 -0.51
C LEU A 64 -6.03 -19.31 0.49
N ASP A 65 -5.53 -19.29 1.73
CA ASP A 65 -5.99 -20.14 2.82
C ASP A 65 -7.47 -19.85 3.14
N ALA A 66 -7.84 -18.59 3.35
CA ALA A 66 -9.22 -18.17 3.58
C ALA A 66 -10.16 -18.62 2.46
N ILE A 67 -9.78 -18.42 1.19
CA ILE A 67 -10.56 -18.85 0.03
C ILE A 67 -10.74 -20.37 0.02
N ARG A 68 -9.69 -21.14 0.32
CA ARG A 68 -9.76 -22.61 0.38
C ARG A 68 -10.67 -23.10 1.50
N THR A 69 -10.53 -22.54 2.70
CA THR A 69 -11.38 -22.87 3.86
C THR A 69 -12.85 -22.61 3.56
N TRP A 70 -13.17 -21.43 3.00
CA TRP A 70 -14.53 -21.10 2.60
C TRP A 70 -15.07 -21.99 1.48
N HIS A 71 -14.24 -22.35 0.50
CA HIS A 71 -14.64 -23.28 -0.56
C HIS A 71 -14.95 -24.69 -0.02
N ALA A 72 -14.29 -25.12 1.07
CA ALA A 72 -14.57 -26.36 1.77
C ALA A 72 -15.84 -26.30 2.65
N GLY A 73 -16.48 -25.13 2.77
CA GLY A 73 -17.64 -24.93 3.65
C GLY A 73 -17.27 -24.74 5.12
N GLU A 74 -16.00 -24.47 5.41
CA GLU A 74 -15.49 -24.24 6.76
C GLU A 74 -15.40 -22.74 7.09
N GLN A 75 -15.26 -22.41 8.37
CA GLN A 75 -15.06 -21.04 8.82
C GLN A 75 -13.57 -20.70 8.90
N HIS A 76 -13.20 -19.52 8.40
CA HIS A 76 -11.85 -18.96 8.54
C HIS A 76 -11.88 -17.79 9.53
N LEU A 77 -11.11 -17.87 10.62
CA LEU A 77 -11.10 -16.86 11.70
C LEU A 77 -12.51 -16.45 12.16
N THR A 78 -13.42 -17.43 12.31
CA THR A 78 -14.85 -17.30 12.69
C THR A 78 -15.83 -16.86 11.61
N LEU A 79 -15.37 -16.47 10.41
CA LEU A 79 -16.25 -16.05 9.31
C LEU A 79 -16.53 -17.21 8.35
N SER A 80 -17.79 -17.43 7.99
CA SER A 80 -18.18 -18.27 6.85
C SER A 80 -18.27 -17.47 5.55
N ALA A 81 -18.32 -18.18 4.42
CA ALA A 81 -18.33 -17.57 3.09
C ALA A 81 -19.55 -16.66 2.85
N ASP A 82 -20.70 -17.02 3.41
CA ASP A 82 -21.97 -16.29 3.27
C ASP A 82 -22.04 -15.01 4.12
N GLU A 83 -21.15 -14.87 5.11
CA GLU A 83 -21.01 -13.66 5.93
C GLU A 83 -20.15 -12.58 5.23
N VAL A 84 -19.43 -12.95 4.16
CA VAL A 84 -18.53 -12.04 3.43
C VAL A 84 -19.22 -11.54 2.16
N SER A 85 -19.81 -10.35 2.25
CA SER A 85 -20.33 -9.64 1.08
C SER A 85 -19.25 -8.77 0.42
N VAL A 86 -19.48 -8.40 -0.85
CA VAL A 86 -18.62 -7.44 -1.58
C VAL A 86 -18.52 -6.11 -0.81
N ASP A 87 -19.63 -5.64 -0.26
CA ASP A 87 -19.66 -4.38 0.52
C ASP A 87 -18.83 -4.49 1.80
N ALA A 88 -18.90 -5.63 2.51
CA ALA A 88 -18.09 -5.87 3.69
C ALA A 88 -16.58 -5.91 3.35
N ALA A 89 -16.21 -6.55 2.24
CA ALA A 89 -14.83 -6.58 1.76
C ALA A 89 -14.32 -5.19 1.37
N ILE A 90 -15.13 -4.39 0.65
CA ILE A 90 -14.79 -3.01 0.31
C ILE A 90 -14.62 -2.17 1.57
N ALA A 91 -15.53 -2.30 2.55
CA ALA A 91 -15.45 -1.56 3.80
C ALA A 91 -14.16 -1.91 4.58
N ALA A 92 -13.81 -3.20 4.69
CA ALA A 92 -12.58 -3.64 5.33
C ALA A 92 -11.33 -3.09 4.63
N MET A 93 -11.29 -3.15 3.30
CA MET A 93 -10.19 -2.55 2.52
C MET A 93 -10.10 -1.03 2.73
N MET A 94 -11.24 -0.32 2.70
CA MET A 94 -11.26 1.13 2.91
C MET A 94 -10.83 1.53 4.33
N GLN A 95 -11.07 0.70 5.35
CA GLN A 95 -10.54 0.95 6.69
C GLN A 95 -9.01 0.95 6.65
N VAL A 96 -8.39 -0.05 6.04
CA VAL A 96 -6.93 -0.08 5.90
C VAL A 96 -6.46 1.12 5.08
N PHE A 97 -7.00 1.33 3.87
CA PHE A 97 -6.52 2.36 2.95
C PHE A 97 -6.66 3.78 3.53
N CYS A 98 -7.78 4.08 4.16
CA CYS A 98 -8.11 5.45 4.55
C CYS A 98 -7.96 5.72 6.05
N SER A 99 -7.87 4.67 6.87
CA SER A 99 -7.85 4.77 8.33
C SER A 99 -6.90 3.76 8.97
N PRO A 100 -5.62 3.66 8.51
CA PRO A 100 -4.76 2.61 9.00
C PRO A 100 -4.40 2.79 10.47
N ASN A 101 -4.27 1.67 11.17
CA ASN A 101 -3.75 1.63 12.52
C ASN A 101 -2.21 1.55 12.53
N LYS A 102 -1.61 1.63 13.72
CA LYS A 102 -0.14 1.64 13.87
C LYS A 102 0.53 0.36 13.35
N GLN A 103 -0.10 -0.80 13.50
CA GLN A 103 0.45 -2.08 13.05
C GLN A 103 0.37 -2.21 11.52
N GLU A 104 -0.76 -1.80 10.93
CA GLU A 104 -0.90 -1.74 9.48
C GLU A 104 0.15 -0.82 8.85
N ILE A 105 0.40 0.35 9.44
CA ILE A 105 1.47 1.24 9.01
C ILE A 105 2.84 0.58 9.18
N ALA A 106 3.11 -0.09 10.30
CA ALA A 106 4.39 -0.72 10.57
C ALA A 106 4.71 -1.87 9.59
N HIS A 107 3.71 -2.67 9.22
CA HIS A 107 3.88 -3.84 8.37
C HIS A 107 3.70 -3.54 6.89
N LEU A 108 2.62 -2.86 6.51
CA LEU A 108 2.34 -2.52 5.12
C LEU A 108 3.15 -1.31 4.67
N GLY A 109 3.45 -0.36 5.56
CA GLY A 109 4.21 0.85 5.20
C GLY A 109 5.61 0.59 4.64
N GLN A 110 6.19 -0.58 4.96
CA GLN A 110 7.49 -1.03 4.46
C GLN A 110 7.45 -1.55 3.02
N ILE A 111 6.25 -1.73 2.44
CA ILE A 111 6.09 -2.11 1.03
C ILE A 111 6.81 -1.08 0.17
N THR A 112 7.77 -1.51 -0.65
CA THR A 112 8.48 -0.59 -1.54
C THR A 112 7.79 -0.54 -2.89
N HIS A 113 7.50 0.67 -3.37
CA HIS A 113 6.86 0.91 -4.65
C HIS A 113 7.71 1.84 -5.52
N ALA A 114 7.72 1.57 -6.82
CA ALA A 114 8.32 2.46 -7.80
C ALA A 114 7.23 3.29 -8.48
N ALA A 115 7.10 4.56 -8.09
CA ALA A 115 6.08 5.45 -8.63
C ALA A 115 6.32 5.89 -10.09
N THR A 116 7.46 5.50 -10.69
CA THR A 116 7.83 5.89 -12.06
C THR A 116 7.94 4.67 -12.97
N TYR A 117 7.52 4.82 -14.23
CA TYR A 117 7.58 3.77 -15.25
C TYR A 117 8.99 3.19 -15.46
N ALA A 118 10.04 3.97 -15.17
CA ALA A 118 11.42 3.53 -15.29
C ALA A 118 11.85 2.52 -14.21
N HIS A 119 11.06 2.35 -13.13
CA HIS A 119 11.38 1.46 -12.00
C HIS A 119 12.82 1.65 -11.48
N ALA A 120 13.29 2.90 -11.53
CA ALA A 120 14.66 3.29 -11.21
C ALA A 120 14.84 3.55 -9.71
N GLU A 121 13.80 4.10 -9.07
CA GLU A 121 13.77 4.38 -7.64
C GLU A 121 12.59 3.66 -6.99
N PHE A 122 12.85 3.04 -5.84
CA PHE A 122 11.84 2.41 -5.00
C PHE A 122 11.78 3.18 -3.69
N ARG A 123 10.56 3.50 -3.25
CA ARG A 123 10.30 4.17 -1.96
C ARG A 123 9.33 3.35 -1.14
N PRO A 124 9.43 3.35 0.20
CA PRO A 124 8.39 2.76 1.02
C PRO A 124 7.05 3.47 0.74
N ILE A 125 5.95 2.74 0.81
CA ILE A 125 4.61 3.32 0.60
C ILE A 125 4.25 4.33 1.70
N VAL A 126 4.86 4.17 2.90
CA VAL A 126 4.86 5.16 3.98
C VAL A 126 6.29 5.62 4.24
N GLU A 127 6.56 6.90 3.98
CA GLU A 127 7.82 7.51 4.39
C GLU A 127 7.86 7.70 5.92
N THR A 128 8.91 7.18 6.55
CA THR A 128 9.08 7.24 8.01
C THR A 128 9.93 8.44 8.44
N GLU A 129 10.57 9.13 7.49
CA GLU A 129 11.21 10.41 7.77
C GLU A 129 10.17 11.53 7.95
N LEU A 130 10.40 12.41 8.93
CA LEU A 130 9.61 13.64 9.08
C LEU A 130 10.11 14.68 8.05
N PRO A 131 9.20 15.37 7.35
CA PRO A 131 9.57 16.37 6.36
C PRO A 131 10.23 17.57 7.05
N LYS A 132 11.29 18.09 6.43
CA LYS A 132 12.07 19.24 6.90
C LYS A 132 11.66 20.54 6.21
N ASN A 133 11.00 20.45 5.07
CA ASN A 133 10.56 21.58 4.25
C ASN A 133 9.29 21.23 3.47
N SER A 134 8.68 22.25 2.86
CA SER A 134 7.43 22.09 2.10
C SER A 134 7.56 21.18 0.88
N SER A 135 8.73 21.11 0.24
CA SER A 135 8.95 20.21 -0.91
C SER A 135 8.92 18.74 -0.49
N GLU A 136 9.51 18.43 0.67
CA GLU A 136 9.50 17.08 1.25
C GLU A 136 8.09 16.64 1.65
N VAL A 137 7.22 17.56 2.11
CA VAL A 137 5.81 17.23 2.41
C VAL A 137 5.13 16.55 1.21
N TYR A 138 5.16 17.18 0.04
CA TYR A 138 4.50 16.63 -1.15
C TYR A 138 5.21 15.36 -1.66
N SER A 139 6.53 15.36 -1.67
CA SER A 139 7.34 14.22 -2.11
C SER A 139 7.06 12.98 -1.26
N PHE A 140 7.00 13.13 0.06
CA PHE A 140 6.78 12.01 0.98
C PHE A 140 5.32 11.56 1.00
N LEU A 141 4.37 12.51 1.00
CA LEU A 141 2.95 12.20 1.02
C LEU A 141 2.50 11.40 -0.21
N TYR A 142 3.13 11.64 -1.36
CA TYR A 142 2.71 11.05 -2.64
C TYR A 142 3.71 10.09 -3.27
N GLY A 143 4.97 10.09 -2.84
CA GLY A 143 6.02 9.27 -3.44
C GLY A 143 5.79 7.77 -3.30
N GLY A 144 5.24 7.33 -2.16
CA GLY A 144 4.86 5.95 -1.91
C GLY A 144 3.43 5.59 -2.34
N GLY A 145 2.57 6.61 -2.47
CA GLY A 145 1.17 6.46 -2.89
C GLY A 145 0.20 5.98 -1.82
N TRP A 146 0.55 6.10 -0.53
CA TRP A 146 -0.41 5.93 0.57
C TRP A 146 -0.50 7.17 1.49
N PRO A 147 -1.11 8.28 1.02
CA PRO A 147 -1.18 9.54 1.77
C PRO A 147 -1.74 9.41 3.18
N CYS A 148 -2.83 8.67 3.37
CA CYS A 148 -3.43 8.45 4.69
C CYS A 148 -2.47 7.72 5.64
N GLY A 149 -1.71 6.73 5.13
CA GLY A 149 -0.68 6.04 5.91
C GLY A 149 0.44 6.99 6.36
N VAL A 150 0.97 7.82 5.44
CA VAL A 150 2.01 8.82 5.73
C VAL A 150 1.52 9.85 6.75
N MET A 151 0.35 10.46 6.51
CA MET A 151 -0.21 11.47 7.41
C MET A 151 -0.46 10.92 8.81
N LYS A 152 -0.99 9.69 8.89
CA LYS A 152 -1.23 9.01 10.17
C LYS A 152 0.08 8.69 10.89
N TYR A 153 1.11 8.25 10.16
CA TYR A 153 2.44 8.05 10.71
C TYR A 153 3.00 9.35 11.30
N TRP A 154 2.99 10.45 10.54
CA TRP A 154 3.47 11.75 11.02
C TRP A 154 2.72 12.27 12.25
N TYR A 155 1.39 12.12 12.28
CA TYR A 155 0.58 12.45 13.45
C TYR A 155 1.01 11.64 14.69
N ASN A 156 1.19 10.33 14.52
CA ASN A 156 1.65 9.42 15.58
C ASN A 156 3.08 9.73 16.05
N SER A 157 3.92 10.23 15.14
CA SER A 157 5.32 10.60 15.40
C SER A 157 5.49 12.04 15.92
N GLY A 158 4.40 12.80 16.08
CA GLY A 158 4.42 14.11 16.72
C GLY A 158 4.76 15.28 15.80
N LEU A 159 4.61 15.16 14.47
CA LEU A 159 4.90 16.25 13.52
C LEU A 159 4.12 17.53 13.86
N GLN A 160 2.88 17.41 14.33
CA GLN A 160 2.03 18.50 14.79
C GLN A 160 2.65 19.34 15.91
N THR A 161 3.55 18.74 16.69
CA THR A 161 4.27 19.43 17.78
C THR A 161 5.64 19.89 17.32
N VAL A 162 6.36 19.04 16.56
CA VAL A 162 7.72 19.29 16.10
C VAL A 162 7.77 20.41 15.05
N ASN A 163 6.85 20.38 14.09
CA ASN A 163 6.74 21.40 13.04
C ASN A 163 5.26 21.61 12.64
N PRO A 164 4.50 22.40 13.42
CA PRO A 164 3.07 22.64 13.18
C PRO A 164 2.78 23.21 11.79
N HIS A 165 3.71 24.00 11.24
CA HIS A 165 3.56 24.60 9.91
C HIS A 165 3.51 23.53 8.82
N LEU A 166 4.47 22.60 8.80
CA LEU A 166 4.48 21.50 7.82
C LEU A 166 3.33 20.53 8.05
N TYR A 167 2.95 20.30 9.29
CA TYR A 167 1.76 19.51 9.63
C TYR A 167 0.48 20.10 9.03
N HIS A 168 0.27 21.41 9.20
CA HIS A 168 -0.88 22.10 8.63
C HIS A 168 -0.87 22.10 7.10
N LEU A 169 0.31 22.27 6.48
CA LEU A 169 0.46 22.16 5.04
C LEU A 169 0.04 20.76 4.55
N ALA A 170 0.54 19.69 5.16
CA ALA A 170 0.16 18.32 4.82
C ALA A 170 -1.35 18.09 5.01
N LYS A 171 -1.93 18.61 6.09
CA LYS A 171 -3.37 18.46 6.39
C LYS A 171 -4.27 19.12 5.34
N GLN A 172 -3.82 20.20 4.69
CA GLN A 172 -4.59 20.88 3.63
C GLN A 172 -4.83 19.98 2.41
N GLU A 173 -3.91 19.06 2.11
CA GLU A 173 -4.07 18.08 1.02
C GLU A 173 -5.26 17.14 1.22
N PHE A 174 -5.76 17.05 2.46
CA PHE A 174 -6.93 16.24 2.81
C PHE A 174 -8.23 17.04 2.84
N ALA A 175 -8.25 18.33 2.49
CA ALA A 175 -9.44 19.17 2.60
C ALA A 175 -10.68 18.63 1.84
N ALA A 176 -10.45 17.97 0.70
CA ALA A 176 -11.50 17.35 -0.11
C ALA A 176 -11.94 15.94 0.36
N TYR A 177 -11.24 15.36 1.34
CA TYR A 177 -11.57 14.04 1.87
C TYR A 177 -12.83 14.08 2.75
N PRO A 178 -13.55 12.96 2.87
CA PRO A 178 -14.59 12.79 3.87
C PRO A 178 -14.13 13.20 5.28
N GLU A 179 -15.05 13.78 6.05
CA GLU A 179 -14.78 14.30 7.39
C GLU A 179 -14.20 13.25 8.34
N PHE A 180 -14.72 12.02 8.31
CA PHE A 180 -14.23 10.95 9.18
C PHE A 180 -12.76 10.57 8.92
N ILE A 181 -12.19 10.89 7.75
CA ILE A 181 -10.76 10.72 7.47
C ILE A 181 -9.99 11.92 7.99
N ARG A 182 -10.47 13.13 7.69
CA ARG A 182 -9.84 14.38 8.14
C ARG A 182 -9.75 14.49 9.67
N ASN A 183 -10.66 13.87 10.40
CA ASN A 183 -10.71 13.90 11.87
C ASN A 183 -9.73 12.90 12.52
N GLN A 184 -9.02 12.07 11.74
CA GLN A 184 -8.11 11.07 12.29
C GLN A 184 -6.71 11.61 12.64
N PHE A 185 -6.41 12.82 12.18
CA PHE A 185 -5.15 13.52 12.34
C PHE A 185 -5.43 15.03 12.50
#